data_AF-A0AAW7AMI7-F1
#
_entry.id   AF-A0AAW7AMI7-F1
#
_cell.length_a   1.000
_cell.length_b   1.000
_cell.length_c   1.000
_cell.angle_alpha   90.00
_cell.angle_beta   90.00
_cell.angle_gamma   90.00
#
_symmetry.space_group_name_H-M   'P 1'
#
loop_
_entity.id
_entity.type
_entity.pdbx_description
1 polymer ?
#
loop_
_entity_poly.entity_id
_entity_poly.type
_entity_poly.pdbx_seq_one_letter_code
_entity_poly.pdbx_strand_id
1 'polypeptide(L)'
;YRLNRLHRNLKNALKLMKLCQKYHVHILSVHDGYFDMDKAFDRLKLNIFISLAELESDNIGEQVKNGIKEKAKQGKLITTHAPFGYHYHNGTFTIDTVKSPTVKAVFNYYLQGYGYKKIAQYLEADNKFINRKPYQVRNIILNPNYCGRVINQYGQYENMFPAIVSTTIYEKAQVTRTQKQVKRKPSENQLKQKIKCPCCGATLTNMTIRRKQHNTLRYYVCPRNMNESRFVCDFKGINAKDIETSVLKTCQYFFQDQQVYSKINDAIQQHIQKQNTLETKRTYTQAQLINKLAKGTI
;
A
#
# COMPACT_ATOMS: atom_id res chain seq x y z
N TYR A 1 -3.79 -11.26 -31.18
CA TYR A 1 -5.18 -10.76 -31.15
C TYR A 1 -5.23 -9.29 -31.55
N ARG A 2 -4.96 -8.31 -30.67
CA ARG A 2 -4.81 -6.88 -31.02
C ARG A 2 -3.57 -6.26 -30.36
N LEU A 3 -2.98 -5.24 -30.99
CA LEU A 3 -1.77 -4.53 -30.52
C LEU A 3 -1.99 -3.76 -29.23
N ASN A 4 -3.20 -3.25 -28.98
CA ASN A 4 -3.56 -2.60 -27.72
C ASN A 4 -3.48 -3.53 -26.48
N ARG A 5 -3.30 -4.86 -26.69
CA ARG A 5 -3.04 -5.85 -25.62
C ARG A 5 -1.56 -6.05 -25.34
N LEU A 6 -0.65 -5.54 -26.17
CA LEU A 6 0.79 -5.71 -26.04
C LEU A 6 1.31 -4.91 -24.84
N HIS A 7 0.94 -3.63 -24.75
CA HIS A 7 1.24 -2.76 -23.61
C HIS A 7 0.25 -1.60 -23.52
N ARG A 8 -0.24 -1.30 -22.31
CA ARG A 8 -1.10 -0.13 -22.00
C ARG A 8 -0.31 1.13 -21.62
N ASN A 9 1.02 1.09 -21.73
CA ASN A 9 1.91 2.17 -21.33
C ASN A 9 2.87 2.43 -22.48
N LEU A 10 2.78 3.60 -23.10
CA LEU A 10 3.54 3.98 -24.28
C LEU A 10 5.05 3.86 -24.06
N LYS A 11 5.55 4.28 -22.89
CA LYS A 11 6.99 4.20 -22.56
C LYS A 11 7.50 2.75 -22.56
N ASN A 12 6.71 1.81 -22.04
CA ASN A 12 7.08 0.39 -22.02
C ASN A 12 6.93 -0.25 -23.40
N ALA A 13 5.90 0.13 -24.15
CA ALA A 13 5.70 -0.31 -25.51
C ALA A 13 6.87 0.11 -26.42
N LEU A 14 7.31 1.37 -26.34
CA LEU A 14 8.47 1.87 -27.08
C LEU A 14 9.78 1.16 -26.71
N LYS A 15 9.95 0.78 -25.44
CA LYS A 15 11.10 -0.04 -25.01
C LYS A 15 11.05 -1.43 -25.63
N LEU A 16 9.87 -2.06 -25.64
CA LEU A 16 9.68 -3.36 -26.28
C LEU A 16 9.94 -3.28 -27.77
N MET A 17 9.45 -2.24 -28.46
CA MET A 17 9.73 -2.04 -29.89
C MET A 17 11.23 -1.90 -30.18
N LYS A 18 11.96 -1.11 -29.38
CA LYS A 18 13.41 -0.99 -29.51
C LYS A 18 14.12 -2.32 -29.29
N LEU A 19 13.60 -3.15 -28.38
CA LEU A 19 14.11 -4.51 -28.15
C LEU A 19 13.83 -5.41 -29.36
N CYS A 20 12.60 -5.39 -29.89
CA CYS A 20 12.21 -6.15 -31.07
C CYS A 20 13.05 -5.74 -32.29
N GLN A 21 13.27 -4.44 -32.51
CA GLN A 21 14.15 -3.94 -33.57
C GLN A 21 15.58 -4.44 -33.39
N LYS A 22 16.13 -4.38 -32.17
CA LYS A 22 17.50 -4.83 -31.88
C LYS A 22 17.72 -6.32 -32.19
N TYR A 23 16.66 -7.14 -32.05
CA TYR A 23 16.73 -8.58 -32.25
C TYR A 23 15.98 -9.05 -33.51
N HIS A 24 15.64 -8.13 -34.44
CA HIS A 24 14.93 -8.42 -35.69
C HIS A 24 13.65 -9.26 -35.49
N VAL A 25 12.89 -8.93 -34.44
CA VAL A 25 11.64 -9.61 -34.10
C VAL A 25 10.48 -8.93 -34.82
N HIS A 26 9.74 -9.71 -35.61
CA HIS A 26 8.51 -9.28 -36.25
C HIS A 26 7.31 -9.46 -35.33
N ILE A 27 6.37 -8.52 -35.38
CA ILE A 27 5.14 -8.57 -34.57
C ILE A 27 3.97 -8.87 -35.49
N LEU A 28 3.30 -10.01 -35.25
CA LEU A 28 2.08 -10.38 -35.97
C LEU A 28 0.86 -10.18 -35.07
N SER A 29 -0.02 -9.26 -35.45
CA SER A 29 -1.34 -9.09 -34.83
C SER A 29 -2.42 -9.66 -35.74
N VAL A 30 -3.25 -10.55 -35.19
CA VAL A 30 -4.39 -11.17 -35.89
C VAL A 30 -5.32 -10.12 -36.52
N HIS A 31 -5.54 -8.99 -35.85
CA HIS A 31 -6.44 -7.95 -36.34
C HIS A 31 -5.74 -6.73 -36.95
N ASP A 32 -4.51 -6.42 -36.54
CA ASP A 32 -3.83 -5.18 -36.95
C ASP A 32 -2.77 -5.40 -38.05
N GLY A 33 -2.53 -6.67 -38.39
CA GLY A 33 -1.65 -7.11 -39.45
C GLY A 33 -0.23 -7.45 -39.00
N TYR A 34 0.65 -7.57 -39.98
CA TYR A 34 2.07 -7.81 -39.82
C TYR A 34 2.83 -6.48 -39.67
N PHE A 35 3.78 -6.43 -38.73
CA PHE A 35 4.61 -5.26 -38.48
C PHE A 35 6.08 -5.65 -38.46
N ASP A 36 6.82 -5.06 -39.40
CA ASP A 36 8.26 -5.18 -39.49
C ASP A 36 8.94 -4.03 -38.74
N MET A 37 9.66 -4.33 -37.66
CA MET A 37 10.28 -3.29 -36.83
C MET A 37 11.47 -2.59 -37.53
N ASP A 38 11.97 -3.15 -38.62
CA ASP A 38 13.03 -2.52 -39.42
C ASP A 38 12.46 -1.46 -40.38
N LYS A 39 11.16 -1.53 -40.70
CA LYS A 39 10.48 -0.56 -41.58
C LYS A 39 10.03 0.68 -40.79
N ALA A 40 10.36 1.86 -41.32
CA ALA A 40 9.99 3.13 -40.70
C ALA A 40 8.46 3.33 -40.60
N PHE A 41 7.72 2.94 -41.64
CA PHE A 41 6.26 3.09 -41.68
C PHE A 41 5.54 2.17 -40.68
N ASP A 42 5.99 0.92 -40.52
CA ASP A 42 5.40 -0.03 -39.57
C ASP A 42 5.64 0.42 -38.12
N ARG A 43 6.81 1.00 -37.82
CA ARG A 43 7.08 1.65 -36.53
C ARG A 43 6.17 2.84 -36.29
N LEU A 44 5.95 3.70 -37.28
CA LEU A 44 5.04 4.84 -37.18
C LEU A 44 3.60 4.37 -36.92
N LYS A 45 3.13 3.39 -37.69
CA LYS A 45 1.80 2.78 -37.54
C LYS A 45 1.60 2.22 -36.14
N LEU A 46 2.60 1.50 -35.61
CA LEU A 46 2.55 0.93 -34.27
C LEU A 46 2.55 2.02 -33.18
N ASN A 47 3.34 3.08 -33.34
CA ASN A 47 3.32 4.23 -32.43
C ASN A 47 1.94 4.89 -32.38
N ILE A 48 1.31 5.11 -33.54
CA ILE A 48 -0.05 5.66 -33.62
C ILE A 48 -1.04 4.75 -32.88
N PHE A 49 -1.00 3.43 -33.10
CA PHE A 49 -1.88 2.51 -32.40
C PHE A 49 -1.69 2.50 -30.89
N ILE A 50 -0.44 2.57 -30.42
CA ILE A 50 -0.17 2.63 -28.98
C ILE A 50 -0.70 3.94 -28.40
N SER A 51 -0.49 5.07 -29.07
CA SER A 51 -1.02 6.37 -28.64
C SER A 51 -2.55 6.37 -28.60
N LEU A 52 -3.21 5.78 -29.60
CA LEU A 52 -4.68 5.63 -29.61
C LEU A 52 -5.16 4.73 -28.45
N ALA A 53 -4.47 3.64 -28.17
CA ALA A 53 -4.83 2.74 -27.06
C ALA A 53 -4.64 3.41 -25.68
N GLU A 54 -3.63 4.27 -25.53
CA GLU A 54 -3.42 5.10 -24.34
C GLU A 54 -4.55 6.12 -24.19
N LEU A 55 -4.88 6.85 -25.25
CA LEU A 55 -6.01 7.79 -25.28
C LEU A 55 -7.35 7.12 -24.94
N GLU A 56 -7.63 5.94 -25.51
CA GLU A 56 -8.84 5.16 -25.15
C GLU A 56 -8.84 4.76 -23.67
N SER A 57 -7.69 4.34 -23.13
CA SER A 57 -7.56 3.95 -21.73
C SER A 57 -7.78 5.15 -20.79
N ASP A 58 -7.24 6.31 -21.15
CA ASP A 58 -7.42 7.56 -20.41
C ASP A 58 -8.87 8.03 -20.47
N ASN A 59 -9.51 7.97 -21.65
CA ASN A 59 -10.93 8.27 -21.82
C ASN A 59 -11.82 7.33 -21.00
N ILE A 60 -11.55 6.02 -20.98
CA ILE A 60 -12.26 5.06 -20.10
C ILE A 60 -12.04 5.45 -18.64
N GLY A 61 -10.81 5.80 -18.26
CA GLY A 61 -10.48 6.28 -16.92
C GLY A 61 -11.29 7.52 -16.54
N GLU A 62 -11.44 8.48 -17.44
CA GLU A 62 -12.24 9.68 -17.26
C GLU A 62 -13.74 9.37 -17.15
N GLN A 63 -14.27 8.51 -18.03
CA GLN A 63 -15.66 8.07 -17.97
C GLN A 63 -15.99 7.34 -16.67
N VAL A 64 -15.09 6.47 -16.19
CA VAL A 64 -15.23 5.80 -14.89
C VAL A 64 -15.23 6.83 -13.75
N LYS A 65 -14.33 7.81 -13.77
CA LYS A 65 -14.30 8.91 -12.78
C LYS A 65 -15.61 9.70 -12.80
N ASN A 66 -16.12 10.06 -13.97
CA ASN A 66 -17.37 10.79 -14.14
C ASN A 66 -18.56 9.95 -13.65
N GLY A 67 -18.60 8.66 -13.97
CA GLY A 67 -19.62 7.74 -13.46
C GLY A 67 -19.60 7.60 -11.93
N ILE A 68 -18.42 7.55 -11.31
CA ILE A 68 -18.29 7.54 -9.84
C ILE A 68 -18.76 8.87 -9.25
N LYS A 69 -18.40 10.00 -9.86
CA LYS A 69 -18.83 11.34 -9.42
C LYS A 69 -20.35 11.48 -9.46
N GLU A 70 -20.99 11.05 -10.54
CA GLU A 70 -22.46 11.08 -10.65
C GLU A 70 -23.14 10.13 -9.65
N LYS A 71 -22.58 8.93 -9.44
CA LYS A 71 -23.07 8.03 -8.37
C LYS A 71 -22.95 8.66 -6.98
N ALA A 72 -21.85 9.38 -6.71
CA ALA A 72 -21.66 10.09 -5.44
C ALA A 72 -22.69 11.21 -5.24
N LYS A 73 -22.94 12.02 -6.29
CA LYS A 73 -23.98 13.05 -6.27
C LYS A 73 -25.38 12.48 -6.01
N GLN A 74 -25.65 11.29 -6.52
CA GLN A 74 -26.93 10.59 -6.35
C GLN A 74 -27.02 9.82 -5.01
N GLY A 75 -25.99 9.86 -4.16
CA GLY A 75 -25.96 9.11 -2.90
C GLY A 75 -25.96 7.59 -3.08
N LYS A 76 -25.62 7.09 -4.27
CA LYS A 76 -25.59 5.66 -4.57
C LYS A 76 -24.33 5.01 -4.03
N LEU A 77 -24.39 3.69 -3.86
CA LEU A 77 -23.25 2.90 -3.43
C LEU A 77 -22.12 2.96 -4.49
N ILE A 78 -20.99 3.53 -4.08
CA ILE A 78 -19.76 3.62 -4.89
C ILE A 78 -18.89 2.36 -4.72
N THR A 79 -18.92 1.76 -3.52
CA THR A 79 -18.09 0.62 -3.13
C THR A 79 -18.80 -0.72 -3.34
N THR A 80 -18.09 -1.84 -3.22
CA THR A 80 -18.71 -3.18 -3.36
C THR A 80 -19.71 -3.50 -2.24
N HIS A 81 -19.47 -2.95 -1.04
CA HIS A 81 -20.30 -3.23 0.14
C HIS A 81 -20.72 -1.94 0.85
N ALA A 82 -21.91 -1.96 1.45
CA ALA A 82 -22.40 -0.90 2.30
C ALA A 82 -21.52 -0.73 3.56
N PRO A 83 -21.37 0.51 4.09
CA PRO A 83 -20.73 0.71 5.38
C PRO A 83 -21.42 -0.09 6.49
N PHE A 84 -20.65 -0.50 7.49
CA PHE A 84 -21.21 -1.20 8.66
C PHE A 84 -22.34 -0.38 9.30
N GLY A 85 -23.42 -1.01 9.76
CA GLY A 85 -24.58 -0.26 10.30
C GLY A 85 -25.63 0.11 9.25
N TYR A 86 -25.39 -0.18 7.97
CA TYR A 86 -26.33 0.07 6.88
C TYR A 86 -26.61 -1.19 6.04
N HIS A 87 -27.80 -1.24 5.48
CA HIS A 87 -28.15 -2.10 4.35
C HIS A 87 -28.27 -1.25 3.08
N TYR A 88 -28.00 -1.85 1.92
CA TYR A 88 -28.16 -1.19 0.63
C TYR A 88 -29.17 -1.98 -0.20
N HIS A 89 -30.35 -1.41 -0.40
CA HIS A 89 -31.44 -2.01 -1.17
C HIS A 89 -32.03 -0.98 -2.12
N ASN A 90 -32.32 -1.40 -3.35
CA ASN A 90 -32.97 -0.59 -4.38
C ASN A 90 -32.32 0.78 -4.62
N GLY A 91 -30.99 0.86 -4.54
CA GLY A 91 -30.25 2.11 -4.78
C GLY A 91 -30.18 3.05 -3.58
N THR A 92 -30.73 2.68 -2.42
CA THR A 92 -30.78 3.53 -1.21
C THR A 92 -30.20 2.82 0.01
N PHE A 93 -29.67 3.62 0.94
CA PHE A 93 -29.17 3.12 2.22
C PHE A 93 -30.27 3.15 3.28
N THR A 94 -30.40 2.06 4.03
CA THR A 94 -31.29 1.96 5.20
C THR A 94 -30.48 1.60 6.43
N ILE A 95 -30.91 2.07 7.61
CA ILE A 95 -30.21 1.79 8.87
C ILE A 95 -30.47 0.34 9.28
N ASP A 96 -29.40 -0.42 9.51
CA ASP A 96 -29.49 -1.75 10.09
C ASP A 96 -29.72 -1.63 11.61
N THR A 97 -30.90 -2.06 12.08
CA THR A 97 -31.30 -1.98 13.50
C THR A 97 -30.43 -2.83 14.42
N VAL A 98 -29.79 -3.89 13.91
CA VAL A 98 -28.91 -4.79 14.67
C VAL A 98 -27.49 -4.23 14.74
N LYS A 99 -26.97 -3.68 13.63
CA LYS A 99 -25.59 -3.19 13.54
C LYS A 99 -25.42 -1.75 14.03
N SER A 100 -26.41 -0.88 13.82
CA SER A 100 -26.33 0.54 14.15
C SER A 100 -26.13 0.88 15.64
N PRO A 101 -26.63 0.09 16.63
CA PRO A 101 -26.34 0.36 18.05
C PRO A 101 -24.84 0.29 18.36
N THR A 102 -24.11 -0.61 17.69
CA THR A 102 -22.65 -0.73 17.83
C THR A 102 -21.94 0.56 17.37
N VAL A 103 -22.40 1.17 16.28
CA VAL A 103 -21.86 2.44 15.78
C VAL A 103 -22.09 3.56 16.80
N LYS A 104 -23.31 3.68 17.33
CA LYS A 104 -23.65 4.68 18.36
C LYS A 104 -22.78 4.50 19.61
N ALA A 105 -22.61 3.26 20.07
CA ALA A 105 -21.76 2.93 21.21
C ALA A 105 -20.29 3.30 20.96
N VAL A 106 -19.76 3.04 19.77
CA VAL A 106 -18.38 3.43 19.39
C VAL A 106 -18.17 4.94 19.53
N PHE A 107 -19.08 5.76 19.00
CA PHE A 107 -18.98 7.22 19.12
C PHE A 107 -19.09 7.67 20.57
N ASN A 108 -20.03 7.11 21.34
CA ASN A 108 -20.20 7.43 22.75
C ASN A 108 -18.92 7.12 23.57
N TYR A 109 -18.41 5.89 23.50
CA TYR A 109 -17.19 5.51 24.22
C TYR A 109 -15.97 6.31 23.79
N TYR A 110 -15.88 6.68 22.51
CA TYR A 110 -14.76 7.49 22.04
C TYR A 110 -14.78 8.91 22.61
N LEU A 111 -15.97 9.54 22.67
CA LEU A 111 -16.16 10.86 23.26
C LEU A 111 -15.94 10.87 24.78
N GLN A 112 -16.18 9.74 25.46
CA GLN A 112 -15.79 9.55 26.87
C GLN A 112 -14.28 9.45 27.09
N GLY A 113 -13.47 9.47 26.02
CA GLY A 113 -12.01 9.51 26.09
C GLY A 113 -11.32 8.17 25.84
N TYR A 114 -12.06 7.06 25.72
CA TYR A 114 -11.47 5.74 25.52
C TYR A 114 -10.72 5.62 24.18
N GLY A 115 -9.65 4.83 24.19
CA GLY A 115 -8.86 4.52 22.98
C GLY A 115 -9.45 3.36 22.17
N TYR A 116 -9.09 3.25 20.89
CA TYR A 116 -9.67 2.26 19.96
C TYR A 116 -9.61 0.82 20.46
N LYS A 117 -8.50 0.42 21.09
CA LYS A 117 -8.33 -0.93 21.66
C LYS A 117 -9.26 -1.19 22.84
N LYS A 118 -9.41 -0.21 23.74
CA LYS A 118 -10.32 -0.31 24.90
C LYS A 118 -11.78 -0.32 24.46
N ILE A 119 -12.14 0.45 23.44
CA ILE A 119 -13.48 0.40 22.84
C ILE A 119 -13.76 -0.99 22.26
N ALA A 120 -12.81 -1.57 21.50
CA ALA A 120 -12.96 -2.93 20.99
C ALA A 120 -13.20 -3.97 22.10
N GLN A 121 -12.50 -3.85 23.23
CA GLN A 121 -12.71 -4.70 24.40
C GLN A 121 -14.10 -4.53 25.04
N TYR A 122 -14.61 -3.28 25.11
CA TYR A 122 -15.96 -3.03 25.63
C TYR A 122 -17.04 -3.61 24.72
N LEU A 123 -16.86 -3.52 23.40
CA LEU A 123 -17.79 -4.15 22.44
C LEU A 123 -17.79 -5.68 22.57
N GLU A 124 -16.65 -6.30 22.88
CA GLU A 124 -16.56 -7.74 23.10
C GLU A 124 -17.09 -8.21 24.45
N ALA A 125 -17.17 -7.31 25.44
CA ALA A 125 -17.67 -7.65 26.77
C ALA A 125 -19.20 -7.66 26.82
N ASP A 126 -19.87 -6.98 25.90
CA ASP A 126 -21.33 -6.86 25.85
C ASP A 126 -21.89 -7.56 24.60
N ASN A 127 -22.67 -8.62 24.84
CA ASN A 127 -23.31 -9.42 23.78
C ASN A 127 -24.34 -8.64 22.94
N LYS A 128 -24.72 -7.42 23.36
CA LYS A 128 -25.59 -6.53 22.57
C LYS A 128 -24.89 -5.93 21.36
N PHE A 129 -23.56 -5.87 21.37
CA PHE A 129 -22.78 -5.26 20.30
C PHE A 129 -22.09 -6.29 19.42
N ILE A 130 -21.80 -5.88 18.20
CA ILE A 130 -21.04 -6.71 17.25
C ILE A 130 -19.55 -6.41 17.43
N ASN A 131 -18.77 -7.47 17.66
CA ASN A 131 -17.33 -7.38 17.88
C ASN A 131 -16.62 -6.66 16.73
N ARG A 132 -15.72 -5.75 17.09
CA ARG A 132 -14.94 -4.95 16.15
C ARG A 132 -13.49 -4.87 16.58
N LYS A 133 -12.59 -5.17 15.64
CA LYS A 133 -11.15 -4.97 15.85
C LYS A 133 -10.84 -3.48 15.99
N PRO A 134 -9.77 -3.10 16.72
CA PRO A 134 -9.35 -1.72 16.91
C PRO A 134 -9.30 -0.88 15.61
N TYR A 135 -8.84 -1.45 14.50
CA TYR A 135 -8.79 -0.73 13.21
C TYR A 135 -10.20 -0.48 12.63
N GLN A 136 -11.15 -1.38 12.87
CA GLN A 136 -12.55 -1.22 12.43
C GLN A 136 -13.23 -0.12 13.25
N VAL A 137 -12.98 -0.07 14.57
CA VAL A 137 -13.44 1.02 15.44
C VAL A 137 -12.91 2.36 14.93
N ARG A 138 -11.62 2.45 14.58
CA ARG A 138 -11.03 3.64 13.97
C ARG A 138 -11.72 4.02 12.66
N ASN A 139 -12.00 3.04 11.79
CA ASN A 139 -12.65 3.29 10.51
C ASN A 139 -14.10 3.78 10.71
N ILE A 140 -14.81 3.33 11.75
CA ILE A 140 -16.14 3.83 12.08
C ILE A 140 -16.06 5.32 12.45
N ILE A 141 -15.15 5.69 13.34
CA ILE A 141 -14.98 7.08 13.79
C ILE A 141 -14.58 8.02 12.64
N LEU A 142 -13.83 7.53 11.66
CA LEU A 142 -13.36 8.33 10.52
C LEU A 142 -14.39 8.50 9.40
N ASN A 143 -15.43 7.68 9.37
CA ASN A 143 -16.32 7.64 8.22
C ASN A 143 -17.43 8.70 8.36
N PRO A 144 -17.48 9.73 7.49
CA PRO A 144 -18.51 10.76 7.53
C PRO A 144 -19.91 10.24 7.17
N ASN A 145 -20.03 9.06 6.56
CA ASN A 145 -21.33 8.50 6.17
C ASN A 145 -22.27 8.33 7.37
N TYR A 146 -21.74 8.13 8.58
CA TYR A 146 -22.53 7.96 9.80
C TYR A 146 -23.30 9.20 10.25
N CYS A 147 -22.90 10.39 9.80
CA CYS A 147 -23.66 11.63 9.98
C CYS A 147 -24.38 12.10 8.71
N GLY A 148 -24.53 11.21 7.72
CA GLY A 148 -25.23 11.53 6.47
C GLY A 148 -24.36 12.17 5.39
N ARG A 149 -23.05 12.33 5.63
CA ARG A 149 -22.11 13.01 4.73
C ARG A 149 -21.30 12.04 3.89
N VAL A 150 -21.11 12.35 2.63
CA VAL A 150 -20.14 11.65 1.76
C VAL A 150 -19.05 12.63 1.39
N ILE A 151 -17.81 12.30 1.78
CA ILE A 151 -16.63 13.09 1.44
C ILE A 151 -15.73 12.21 0.58
N ASN A 152 -15.51 12.64 -0.66
CA ASN A 152 -14.62 11.98 -1.59
C ASN A 152 -13.79 13.01 -2.39
N GLN A 153 -12.96 12.53 -3.30
CA GLN A 153 -12.13 13.40 -4.16
C GLN A 153 -12.92 14.31 -5.12
N TYR A 154 -14.23 14.10 -5.26
CA TYR A 154 -15.11 14.84 -6.17
C TYR A 154 -15.95 15.91 -5.47
N GLY A 155 -15.96 15.93 -4.13
CA GLY A 155 -16.67 16.92 -3.33
C GLY A 155 -17.19 16.37 -2.01
N GLN A 156 -17.95 17.23 -1.32
CA GLN A 156 -18.70 16.91 -0.12
C GLN A 156 -20.19 16.96 -0.44
N TYR A 157 -20.90 15.89 -0.09
CA TYR A 157 -22.33 15.75 -0.31
C TYR A 157 -23.03 15.49 1.03
N GLU A 158 -24.06 16.26 1.32
CA GLU A 158 -24.85 16.15 2.56
C GLU A 158 -26.10 15.29 2.33
N ASN A 159 -26.66 14.73 3.40
CA ASN A 159 -27.92 13.99 3.42
C ASN A 159 -27.99 12.79 2.46
N MET A 160 -26.86 12.15 2.16
CA MET A 160 -26.79 10.99 1.26
C MET A 160 -27.02 9.65 1.97
N PHE A 161 -26.86 9.64 3.30
CA PHE A 161 -27.10 8.47 4.14
C PHE A 161 -28.06 8.84 5.27
N PRO A 162 -28.95 7.93 5.71
CA PRO A 162 -29.64 8.11 6.97
C PRO A 162 -28.63 8.26 8.11
N ALA A 163 -28.70 9.34 8.87
CA ALA A 163 -27.74 9.59 9.94
C ALA A 163 -27.93 8.61 11.11
N ILE A 164 -26.88 7.88 11.49
CA ILE A 164 -26.87 7.04 12.70
C ILE A 164 -26.46 7.88 13.92
N VAL A 165 -25.58 8.86 13.73
CA VAL A 165 -25.17 9.86 14.73
C VAL A 165 -25.38 11.26 14.20
N SER A 166 -25.60 12.23 15.09
CA SER A 166 -25.71 13.62 14.67
C SER A 166 -24.37 14.14 14.12
N THR A 167 -24.46 15.11 13.22
CA THR A 167 -23.32 15.89 12.73
C THR A 167 -22.45 16.43 13.86
N THR A 168 -23.08 16.93 14.92
CA THR A 168 -22.40 17.47 16.09
C THR A 168 -21.58 16.43 16.85
N ILE A 169 -22.07 15.19 16.98
CA ILE A 169 -21.33 14.07 17.60
C ILE A 169 -20.11 13.71 16.74
N TYR A 170 -20.30 13.62 15.43
CA TYR A 170 -19.23 13.29 14.50
C TYR A 170 -18.11 14.35 14.52
N GLU A 171 -18.47 15.63 14.46
CA GLU A 171 -17.51 16.74 14.48
C GLU A 171 -16.74 16.80 15.80
N LYS A 172 -17.42 16.63 16.95
CA LYS A 172 -16.76 16.51 18.26
C LYS A 172 -15.75 15.37 18.26
N ALA A 173 -16.10 14.21 17.70
CA ALA A 173 -15.18 13.08 17.60
C ALA A 173 -13.96 13.39 16.71
N GLN A 174 -14.13 14.12 15.61
CA GLN A 174 -13.00 14.55 14.78
C GLN A 174 -12.09 15.54 15.53
N VAL A 175 -12.65 16.50 16.26
CA VAL A 175 -11.87 17.44 17.08
C VAL A 175 -11.06 16.69 18.15
N THR A 176 -11.70 15.82 18.94
CA THR A 176 -11.01 14.97 19.93
C THR A 176 -9.92 14.13 19.29
N ARG A 177 -10.16 13.59 18.08
CA ARG A 177 -9.16 12.83 17.34
C ARG A 177 -7.96 13.69 16.96
N THR A 178 -8.16 14.88 16.44
CA THR A 178 -7.10 15.81 16.06
C THR A 178 -6.28 16.23 17.27
N GLN A 179 -6.93 16.50 18.41
CA GLN A 179 -6.24 16.78 19.69
C GLN A 179 -5.40 15.60 20.19
N LYS A 180 -5.87 14.35 19.99
CA LYS A 180 -5.11 13.14 20.30
C LYS A 180 -3.96 12.87 19.32
N GLN A 181 -3.86 13.58 18.19
CA GLN A 181 -2.75 13.38 17.25
C GLN A 181 -1.47 13.96 17.83
N VAL A 182 -0.47 13.10 17.99
CA VAL A 182 0.84 13.49 18.47
C VAL A 182 1.78 13.65 17.28
N LYS A 183 2.60 14.71 17.27
CA LYS A 183 3.68 14.88 16.30
C LYS A 183 4.57 13.63 16.32
N ARG A 184 4.61 12.91 15.20
CA ARG A 184 5.42 11.71 15.04
C ARG A 184 6.85 12.14 14.73
N LYS A 185 7.81 11.73 15.57
CA LYS A 185 9.22 11.76 15.21
C LYS A 185 9.56 10.47 14.46
N PRO A 186 10.47 10.50 13.47
CA PRO A 186 11.02 9.28 12.90
C PRO A 186 11.50 8.36 14.02
N SER A 187 11.09 7.10 13.97
CA SER A 187 11.56 6.10 14.94
C SER A 187 12.95 5.63 14.50
N GLU A 188 13.92 5.63 15.42
CA GLU A 188 15.27 5.04 15.23
C GLU A 188 15.20 3.49 15.23
N ASN A 189 14.30 2.92 14.44
CA ASN A 189 14.01 1.49 14.40
C ASN A 189 15.05 0.77 13.54
N GLN A 190 16.13 0.30 14.17
CA GLN A 190 17.27 -0.30 13.48
C GLN A 190 16.96 -1.68 12.91
N LEU A 191 16.09 -2.45 13.58
CA LEU A 191 15.72 -3.82 13.17
C LEU A 191 14.34 -3.88 12.50
N LYS A 192 13.90 -2.77 11.90
CA LYS A 192 12.62 -2.68 11.21
C LYS A 192 12.48 -3.80 10.18
N GLN A 193 11.42 -4.60 10.32
CA GLN A 193 11.11 -5.73 9.45
C GLN A 193 12.12 -6.90 9.45
N LYS A 194 13.13 -6.90 10.34
CA LYS A 194 14.17 -7.94 10.38
C LYS A 194 13.92 -9.02 11.43
N ILE A 195 13.20 -8.70 12.49
CA ILE A 195 12.96 -9.61 13.61
C ILE A 195 11.57 -10.23 13.58
N LYS A 196 11.50 -11.53 13.87
CA LYS A 196 10.27 -12.32 13.89
C LYS A 196 9.88 -12.63 15.33
N CYS A 197 8.57 -12.71 15.57
CA CYS A 197 8.02 -13.14 16.84
C CYS A 197 8.32 -14.63 17.04
N PRO A 198 8.94 -15.05 18.15
CA PRO A 198 9.28 -16.45 18.38
C PRO A 198 8.03 -17.33 18.55
N CYS A 199 6.92 -16.77 19.02
CA CYS A 199 5.69 -17.55 19.29
C CYS A 199 4.83 -17.76 18.04
N CYS A 200 4.74 -16.77 17.13
CA CYS A 200 3.77 -16.80 16.03
C CYS A 200 4.34 -16.48 14.64
N GLY A 201 5.65 -16.26 14.53
CA GLY A 201 6.33 -15.96 13.27
C GLY A 201 6.03 -14.58 12.66
N ALA A 202 5.12 -13.78 13.24
CA ALA A 202 4.82 -12.45 12.75
C ALA A 202 6.03 -11.51 12.87
N THR A 203 6.24 -10.64 11.88
CA THR A 203 7.29 -9.61 11.95
C THR A 203 6.99 -8.64 13.10
N LEU A 204 7.92 -8.48 14.04
CA LEU A 204 7.72 -7.60 15.21
C LEU A 204 7.64 -6.13 14.78
N THR A 205 6.88 -5.34 15.55
CA THR A 205 6.72 -3.90 15.35
C THR A 205 7.25 -3.12 16.54
N ASN A 206 7.65 -1.87 16.33
CA ASN A 206 8.13 -1.02 17.41
C ASN A 206 6.96 -0.38 18.17
N MET A 207 7.05 -0.37 19.50
CA MET A 207 6.14 0.33 20.40
C MET A 207 6.96 1.25 21.30
N THR A 208 6.49 2.49 21.48
CA THR A 208 7.13 3.47 22.35
C THR A 208 6.24 3.76 23.54
N ILE A 209 6.80 3.65 24.74
CA ILE A 209 6.14 3.97 26.00
C ILE A 209 6.76 5.26 26.54
N ARG A 210 5.93 6.29 26.75
CA ARG A 210 6.37 7.58 27.33
C ARG A 210 6.26 7.53 28.85
N ARG A 211 7.33 7.89 29.56
CA ARG A 211 7.36 8.01 31.02
C ARG A 211 7.33 9.48 31.44
N LYS A 212 6.75 9.78 32.61
CA LYS A 212 6.52 11.16 33.12
C LYS A 212 7.81 11.91 33.51
N GLN A 213 8.88 11.21 33.90
CA GLN A 213 10.10 11.79 34.47
C GLN A 213 11.37 11.21 33.81
N HIS A 214 11.58 11.48 32.51
CA HIS A 214 12.72 11.01 31.68
C HIS A 214 12.56 9.69 30.92
N ASN A 215 13.05 9.77 29.67
CA ASN A 215 13.24 8.78 28.61
C ASN A 215 12.02 7.96 28.14
N THR A 216 11.79 8.02 26.83
CA THR A 216 10.86 7.14 26.12
C THR A 216 11.47 5.76 25.99
N LEU A 217 10.79 4.73 26.49
CA LEU A 217 11.21 3.35 26.29
C LEU A 217 10.69 2.82 24.98
N ARG A 218 11.49 2.00 24.31
CA ARG A 218 11.16 1.39 23.02
C ARG A 218 11.22 -0.12 23.17
N TYR A 219 10.21 -0.78 22.62
CA TYR A 219 10.08 -2.22 22.61
C TYR A 219 9.76 -2.72 21.21
N TYR A 220 10.20 -3.92 20.88
CA TYR A 220 9.65 -4.70 19.79
C TYR A 220 8.56 -5.61 20.34
N VAL A 221 7.36 -5.49 19.80
CA VAL A 221 6.17 -6.21 20.25
C VAL A 221 5.52 -6.96 19.09
N CYS A 222 4.76 -8.00 19.43
CA CYS A 222 4.00 -8.74 18.44
C CYS A 222 2.86 -7.87 17.89
N PRO A 223 2.74 -7.66 16.57
CA PRO A 223 1.66 -6.87 16.00
C PRO A 223 0.26 -7.47 16.24
N ARG A 224 0.16 -8.79 16.45
CA ARG A 224 -1.14 -9.42 16.79
C ARG A 224 -1.69 -8.87 18.12
N ASN A 225 -0.84 -8.74 19.13
CA ASN A 225 -1.23 -8.12 20.42
C ASN A 225 -1.56 -6.63 20.33
N MET A 226 -1.12 -5.94 19.26
CA MET A 226 -1.45 -4.54 19.01
C MET A 226 -2.75 -4.37 18.22
N ASN A 227 -3.03 -5.31 17.32
CA ASN A 227 -4.13 -5.23 16.37
C ASN A 227 -5.40 -5.95 16.85
N GLU A 228 -5.29 -6.87 17.78
CA GLU A 228 -6.45 -7.49 18.44
C GLU A 228 -6.87 -6.68 19.68
N SER A 229 -8.13 -6.86 20.07
CA SER A 229 -8.73 -6.30 21.28
C SER A 229 -8.00 -6.78 22.54
N ARG A 230 -7.68 -8.06 22.62
CA ARG A 230 -7.00 -8.72 23.75
C ARG A 230 -5.61 -9.24 23.35
N PHE A 231 -4.81 -9.63 24.33
CA PHE A 231 -3.53 -10.30 24.08
C PHE A 231 -3.82 -11.71 23.55
N VAL A 232 -3.30 -12.02 22.37
CA VAL A 232 -3.52 -13.30 21.64
C VAL A 232 -2.21 -14.04 21.34
N CYS A 233 -1.10 -13.50 21.83
CA CYS A 233 0.24 -14.04 21.66
C CYS A 233 1.00 -13.84 22.97
N ASP A 234 1.68 -14.88 23.45
CA ASP A 234 2.36 -14.86 24.74
C ASP A 234 3.65 -14.04 24.75
N PHE A 235 4.09 -13.59 23.57
CA PHE A 235 5.25 -12.72 23.45
C PHE A 235 4.99 -11.34 24.07
N LYS A 236 5.57 -11.12 25.25
CA LYS A 236 5.44 -9.87 26.04
C LYS A 236 6.12 -8.66 25.40
N GLY A 237 7.01 -8.89 24.44
CA GLY A 237 7.86 -7.86 23.85
C GLY A 237 9.28 -7.92 24.38
N ILE A 238 10.20 -7.34 23.62
CA ILE A 238 11.62 -7.24 23.98
C ILE A 238 12.06 -5.78 23.91
N ASN A 239 12.91 -5.34 24.84
CA ASN A 239 13.45 -3.98 24.83
C ASN A 239 14.24 -3.76 23.53
N ALA A 240 13.90 -2.70 22.81
CA ALA A 240 14.50 -2.40 21.51
C ALA A 240 16.00 -2.10 21.64
N LYS A 241 16.41 -1.34 22.66
CA LYS A 241 17.82 -0.96 22.84
C LYS A 241 18.69 -2.20 23.10
N ASP A 242 18.21 -3.09 23.94
CA ASP A 242 18.95 -4.28 24.37
C ASP A 242 19.14 -5.25 23.20
N ILE A 243 18.08 -5.53 22.43
CA ILE A 243 18.20 -6.41 21.26
C ILE A 243 19.00 -5.77 20.13
N GLU A 244 18.85 -4.46 19.88
CA GLU A 244 19.63 -3.73 18.88
C GLU A 244 21.12 -3.79 19.21
N THR A 245 21.47 -3.57 20.48
CA THR A 245 22.86 -3.64 20.96
C THR A 245 23.41 -5.06 20.85
N SER A 246 22.62 -6.08 21.21
CA SER A 246 23.02 -7.48 21.08
C SER A 246 23.25 -7.89 19.63
N VAL A 247 22.38 -7.47 18.71
CA VAL A 247 22.53 -7.74 17.27
C VAL A 247 23.77 -7.03 16.73
N LEU A 248 23.97 -5.76 17.05
CA LEU A 248 25.15 -5.01 16.63
C LEU A 248 26.45 -5.67 17.13
N LYS A 249 26.48 -6.10 18.40
CA LYS A 249 27.63 -6.81 18.97
C LYS A 249 27.88 -8.14 18.27
N THR A 250 26.83 -8.88 17.95
CA THR A 250 26.93 -10.14 17.19
C THR A 250 27.47 -9.91 15.78
N CYS A 251 26.99 -8.87 15.09
CA CYS A 251 27.52 -8.47 13.79
C CYS A 251 29.00 -8.08 13.88
N GLN A 252 29.40 -7.32 14.91
CA GLN A 252 30.80 -6.95 15.13
C GLN A 252 31.69 -8.19 15.33
N TYR A 253 31.28 -9.15 16.15
CA TYR A 253 32.00 -10.41 16.30
C TYR A 253 32.09 -11.20 14.99
N PHE A 254 30.99 -11.27 14.24
CA PHE A 254 30.97 -11.93 12.94
C PHE A 254 31.97 -11.30 11.94
N PHE A 255 32.10 -9.97 11.95
CA PHE A 255 33.08 -9.27 11.12
C PHE A 255 34.52 -9.39 11.62
N GLN A 256 34.72 -9.64 12.92
CA GLN A 256 36.04 -9.90 13.52
C GLN A 256 36.55 -11.31 13.20
N ASP A 257 35.68 -12.24 12.80
CA ASP A 257 36.08 -13.50 12.21
C ASP A 257 36.68 -13.26 10.81
N GLN A 258 38.00 -13.14 10.78
CA GLN A 258 38.78 -12.81 9.58
C GLN A 258 38.55 -13.81 8.43
N GLN A 259 38.17 -15.05 8.75
CA GLN A 259 37.98 -16.12 7.78
C GLN A 259 36.60 -16.05 7.12
N VAL A 260 35.57 -15.64 7.85
CA VAL A 260 34.23 -15.46 7.31
C VAL A 260 34.12 -14.14 6.54
N TYR A 261 34.72 -13.07 7.07
CA TYR A 261 34.76 -11.77 6.41
C TYR A 261 35.45 -11.83 5.04
N SER A 262 36.61 -12.47 4.95
CA SER A 262 37.34 -12.65 3.68
C SER A 262 36.50 -13.40 2.65
N LYS A 263 35.91 -14.55 3.02
CA LYS A 263 35.04 -15.33 2.10
C LYS A 263 33.85 -14.53 1.57
N ILE A 264 33.19 -13.73 2.41
CA ILE A 264 32.04 -12.91 2.01
C ILE A 264 32.50 -11.77 1.10
N ASN A 265 33.58 -11.08 1.44
CA ASN A 265 34.13 -10.03 0.60
C ASN A 265 34.56 -10.58 -0.76
N ASP A 266 35.23 -11.72 -0.81
CA ASP A 266 35.64 -12.36 -2.06
C ASP A 266 34.42 -12.69 -2.93
N ALA A 267 33.36 -13.25 -2.34
CA ALA A 267 32.12 -13.54 -3.06
C ALA A 267 31.42 -12.27 -3.58
N ILE A 268 31.39 -11.20 -2.78
CA ILE A 268 30.83 -9.90 -3.19
C ILE A 268 31.67 -9.30 -4.33
N GLN A 269 32.99 -9.29 -4.21
CA GLN A 269 33.90 -8.78 -5.23
C GLN A 269 33.77 -9.56 -6.53
N GLN A 270 33.71 -10.89 -6.48
CA GLN A 270 33.45 -11.72 -7.65
C GLN A 270 32.12 -11.39 -8.32
N HIS A 271 31.07 -11.13 -7.53
CA HIS A 271 29.75 -10.77 -8.07
C HIS A 271 29.76 -9.39 -8.73
N ILE A 272 30.36 -8.39 -8.08
CA ILE A 272 30.54 -7.03 -8.63
C ILE A 272 31.36 -7.09 -9.91
N GLN A 273 32.46 -7.84 -9.91
CA GLN A 273 33.33 -7.99 -11.06
C GLN A 273 32.59 -8.68 -12.22
N LYS A 274 31.78 -9.70 -11.94
CA LYS A 274 30.91 -10.33 -12.95
C LYS A 274 29.86 -9.36 -13.52
N GLN A 275 29.24 -8.53 -12.68
CA GLN A 275 28.29 -7.50 -13.12
C GLN A 275 28.98 -6.43 -13.97
N ASN A 276 30.11 -5.90 -13.50
CA ASN A 276 30.91 -4.92 -14.25
C ASN A 276 31.36 -5.49 -15.59
N THR A 277 31.82 -6.75 -15.64
CA THR A 277 32.23 -7.41 -16.89
C THR A 277 31.05 -7.57 -17.86
N LEU A 278 29.85 -7.86 -17.35
CA LEU A 278 28.62 -7.91 -18.15
C LEU A 278 28.22 -6.52 -18.66
N GLU A 279 28.41 -5.47 -17.88
CA GLU A 279 28.19 -4.08 -18.30
C GLU A 279 29.24 -3.60 -19.30
N THR A 280 30.51 -3.96 -19.13
CA THR A 280 31.58 -3.63 -20.10
C THR A 280 31.37 -4.37 -21.42
N LYS A 281 30.98 -5.65 -21.38
CA LYS A 281 30.60 -6.40 -22.59
C LYS A 281 29.37 -5.83 -23.31
N ARG A 282 28.49 -5.13 -22.60
CA ARG A 282 27.30 -4.46 -23.17
C ARG A 282 27.61 -3.06 -23.73
N THR A 283 28.75 -2.48 -23.38
CA THR A 283 29.12 -1.12 -23.75
C THR A 283 30.31 -1.16 -24.72
N TYR A 284 30.03 -1.26 -26.01
CA TYR A 284 31.06 -1.12 -27.04
C TYR A 284 31.51 0.34 -27.12
N THR A 285 32.82 0.59 -27.24
CA THR A 285 33.30 1.93 -27.56
C THR A 285 32.87 2.31 -28.98
N GLN A 286 32.72 3.60 -29.27
CA GLN A 286 32.27 4.09 -30.59
C GLN A 286 33.16 3.56 -31.74
N ALA A 287 34.48 3.46 -31.51
CA ALA A 287 35.43 2.87 -32.46
C ALA A 287 35.24 1.35 -32.65
N GLN A 288 34.87 0.60 -31.60
CA GLN A 288 34.60 -0.84 -31.68
C GLN A 288 33.26 -1.13 -32.37
N LEU A 289 32.25 -0.26 -32.18
CA LEU A 289 30.98 -0.30 -32.91
C LEU A 289 31.20 -0.08 -34.41
N ILE A 290 31.98 0.93 -34.79
CA ILE A 290 32.32 1.22 -36.20
C ILE A 290 33.07 0.03 -36.83
N ASN A 291 34.06 -0.54 -36.14
CA ASN A 291 34.81 -1.69 -36.66
C ASN A 291 33.98 -2.97 -36.80
N LYS A 292 33.04 -3.22 -35.88
CA LYS A 292 32.13 -4.36 -36.00
C LYS A 292 31.08 -4.17 -37.10
N LEU A 293 30.60 -2.94 -37.29
CA LEU A 293 29.73 -2.57 -38.43
C LEU A 293 30.44 -2.75 -39.77
N ALA A 294 31.71 -2.35 -39.86
CA ALA A 294 32.52 -2.52 -41.07
C ALA A 294 32.82 -4.00 -41.40
N LYS A 295 32.76 -4.90 -40.41
CA LYS A 295 33.02 -6.35 -40.56
C LYS A 295 31.74 -7.21 -40.61
N GLY A 296 30.55 -6.61 -40.65
CA GLY A 296 29.27 -7.32 -40.79
C GLY A 296 28.99 -8.37 -39.70
N THR A 297 29.59 -8.24 -38.51
CA THR A 297 29.56 -9.25 -37.44
C THR A 297 28.75 -8.83 -36.21
N ILE A 298 27.83 -7.88 -36.39
CA ILE A 298 26.72 -7.59 -35.47
C ILE A 298 25.43 -7.88 -36.21
#